data_AF-A0A8T5T793-F1
#
_entry.id   AF-A0A8T5T793-F1
#
_cell.length_a   1.000
_cell.length_b   1.000
_cell.length_c   1.000
_cell.angle_alpha   90.00
_cell.angle_beta   90.00
_cell.angle_gamma   90.00
#
_symmetry.space_group_name_H-M   'P 1'
#
loop_
_entity.id
_entity.type
_entity.pdbx_description
1 polymer ?
#
loop_
_entity_poly.entity_id
_entity_poly.type
_entity_poly.pdbx_seq_one_letter_code
_entity_poly.pdbx_strand_id
1 'polypeptide(L)'
;MNDEKNKRMERIQKIRNFIQELEDIKESIIKFLNTRLKLDEVTKNLWISDVKDFYYNTVSAWEMLNNAANGNLKCVDDSKNFLHLARGQLAKSISELKFYKEELVSNLIKEVEINFEKCWNAFYFEFESLTPINKSIKPIPRVIKISSFEYHLPCSVCGKISITYKIGPDWLDDHESLVYIGITHSRSLRKDLANMLFEILDNENLSGVHQFMLKYHSLEGLDAYCPECDKIYCWEHYNAKEDYDDGFYDCTCGECPNGHRRMIDD
;
A
#
# COMPACT_ATOMS: atom_id res chain seq x y z
N MET A 1 -10.62 -10.43 31.24
CA MET A 1 -9.38 -9.78 30.77
C MET A 1 -8.22 -10.77 30.61
N ASN A 2 -7.89 -11.60 31.61
CA ASN A 2 -6.80 -12.58 31.46
C ASN A 2 -7.05 -13.67 30.40
N ASP A 3 -8.29 -14.19 30.29
CA ASP A 3 -8.63 -15.22 29.29
C ASP A 3 -8.48 -14.72 27.84
N GLU A 4 -8.95 -13.50 27.56
CA GLU A 4 -8.84 -12.89 26.23
C GLU A 4 -7.38 -12.60 25.84
N LYS A 5 -6.57 -12.13 26.79
CA LYS A 5 -5.14 -11.96 26.59
C LYS A 5 -4.47 -13.29 26.26
N ASN A 6 -4.78 -14.37 26.99
CA ASN A 6 -4.22 -15.69 26.72
C ASN A 6 -4.61 -16.21 25.33
N LYS A 7 -5.89 -16.12 24.96
CA LYS A 7 -6.36 -16.48 23.62
C LYS A 7 -5.67 -15.69 22.51
N ARG A 8 -5.45 -14.39 22.71
CA ARG A 8 -4.69 -13.55 21.77
C ARG A 8 -3.25 -14.03 21.62
N MET A 9 -2.57 -14.30 22.74
CA MET A 9 -1.19 -14.81 22.73
C MET A 9 -1.09 -16.15 21.99
N GLU A 10 -2.06 -17.06 22.18
CA GLU A 10 -2.12 -18.32 21.43
C GLU A 10 -2.25 -18.11 19.91
N ARG A 11 -3.09 -17.15 19.46
CA ARG A 11 -3.22 -16.83 18.03
C ARG A 11 -1.96 -16.20 17.46
N ILE A 12 -1.32 -15.28 18.17
CA ILE A 12 -0.03 -14.69 17.78
C ILE A 12 1.06 -15.76 17.71
N GLN A 13 1.04 -16.74 18.61
CA GLN A 13 1.97 -17.85 18.56
C GLN A 13 1.75 -18.73 17.32
N LYS A 14 0.51 -18.89 16.83
CA LYS A 14 0.24 -19.59 15.57
C LYS A 14 0.86 -18.89 14.35
N ILE A 15 0.97 -17.55 14.36
CA ILE A 15 1.65 -16.81 13.28
C ILE A 15 3.10 -17.28 13.14
N ARG A 16 3.78 -17.58 14.26
CA ARG A 16 5.15 -18.11 14.24
C ARG A 16 5.28 -19.44 13.49
N ASN A 17 4.25 -20.28 13.51
CA ASN A 17 4.27 -21.53 12.76
C ASN A 17 4.28 -21.26 11.25
N PHE A 18 3.49 -20.28 10.78
CA PHE A 18 3.53 -19.88 9.36
C PHE A 18 4.87 -19.25 8.98
N ILE A 19 5.49 -18.48 9.89
CA ILE A 19 6.84 -17.93 9.67
C ILE A 19 7.88 -19.05 9.56
N GLN A 20 7.73 -20.15 10.29
CA GLN A 20 8.62 -21.30 10.16
C GLN A 20 8.51 -21.94 8.77
N GLU A 21 7.31 -22.05 8.21
CA GLU A 21 7.10 -22.52 6.82
C GLU A 21 7.83 -21.59 5.82
N LEU A 22 7.81 -20.26 6.06
CA LEU A 22 8.56 -19.30 5.24
C LEU A 22 10.08 -19.45 5.35
N GLU A 23 10.61 -19.91 6.48
CA GLU A 23 12.05 -20.16 6.63
C GLU A 23 12.53 -21.26 5.69
N ASP A 24 11.79 -22.37 5.60
CA ASP A 24 12.12 -23.50 4.73
C ASP A 24 12.06 -23.09 3.25
N ILE A 25 11.08 -22.27 2.89
CA ILE A 25 10.94 -21.72 1.53
C ILE A 25 12.10 -20.76 1.22
N LYS A 26 12.46 -19.87 2.16
CA LYS A 26 13.63 -18.98 2.05
C LYS A 26 14.91 -19.76 1.80
N GLU A 27 15.18 -20.82 2.56
CA GLU A 27 16.35 -21.68 2.34
C GLU A 27 16.32 -22.39 0.98
N SER A 28 15.14 -22.80 0.52
CA SER A 28 14.95 -23.41 -0.80
C SER A 28 15.25 -22.44 -1.94
N ILE A 29 14.83 -21.17 -1.81
CA ILE A 29 15.14 -20.10 -2.77
C ILE A 29 16.65 -19.81 -2.76
N ILE A 30 17.28 -19.67 -1.59
CA ILE A 30 18.72 -19.42 -1.46
C ILE A 30 19.53 -20.57 -2.07
N LYS A 31 19.14 -21.82 -1.79
CA LYS A 31 19.76 -23.00 -2.39
C LYS A 31 19.63 -22.97 -3.91
N PHE A 32 18.45 -22.63 -4.44
CA PHE A 32 18.24 -22.48 -5.87
C PHE A 32 19.16 -21.42 -6.48
N LEU A 33 19.30 -20.24 -5.87
CA LEU A 33 20.16 -19.17 -6.36
C LEU A 33 21.65 -19.57 -6.36
N ASN A 34 22.08 -20.31 -5.34
CA ASN A 34 23.45 -20.80 -5.24
C ASN A 34 23.85 -21.83 -6.32
N THR A 35 22.90 -22.52 -6.93
CA THR A 35 23.21 -23.44 -8.05
C THR A 35 23.37 -22.73 -9.40
N ARG A 36 23.10 -21.41 -9.47
CA ARG A 36 23.12 -20.65 -10.73
C ARG A 36 24.52 -20.13 -11.05
N LEU A 37 25.22 -20.86 -11.92
CA LEU A 37 26.56 -20.49 -12.41
C LEU A 37 26.57 -19.25 -13.33
N LYS A 38 25.42 -18.87 -13.90
CA LYS A 38 25.29 -17.74 -14.82
C LYS A 38 25.15 -16.38 -14.14
N LEU A 39 24.82 -16.35 -12.85
CA LEU A 39 24.79 -15.12 -12.07
C LEU A 39 26.21 -14.80 -11.60
N ASP A 40 26.65 -13.56 -11.82
CA ASP A 40 27.84 -13.07 -11.15
C ASP A 40 27.61 -13.02 -9.63
N GLU A 41 28.71 -13.05 -8.87
CA GLU A 41 28.65 -13.19 -7.42
C GLU A 41 28.00 -11.98 -6.74
N VAL A 42 28.09 -10.78 -7.34
CA VAL A 42 27.48 -9.56 -6.79
C VAL A 42 25.97 -9.63 -6.91
N THR A 43 25.46 -9.91 -8.11
CA THR A 43 24.01 -10.05 -8.36
C THR A 43 23.40 -11.17 -7.52
N LYS A 44 24.08 -12.32 -7.43
CA LYS A 44 23.63 -13.45 -6.60
C LYS A 44 23.51 -13.08 -5.12
N ASN A 45 24.52 -12.40 -4.56
CA ASN A 45 24.51 -11.97 -3.17
C ASN A 45 23.41 -10.93 -2.90
N LEU A 46 23.14 -10.03 -3.86
CA LEU A 46 22.05 -9.07 -3.78
C LEU A 46 20.70 -9.79 -3.67
N TRP A 47 20.39 -10.71 -4.59
CA TRP A 47 19.12 -11.44 -4.61
C TRP A 47 18.94 -12.31 -3.36
N ILE A 48 20.01 -12.95 -2.89
CA ILE A 48 20.00 -13.69 -1.62
C ILE A 48 19.74 -12.75 -0.43
N SER A 49 20.27 -11.53 -0.45
CA SER A 49 20.02 -10.52 0.59
C SER A 49 18.54 -10.13 0.62
N ASP A 50 17.93 -9.87 -0.54
CA ASP A 50 16.52 -9.48 -0.62
C ASP A 50 15.59 -10.58 -0.06
N VAL A 51 15.88 -11.85 -0.38
CA VAL A 51 15.14 -13.01 0.16
C VAL A 51 15.30 -13.12 1.69
N LYS A 52 16.49 -12.84 2.21
CA LYS A 52 16.75 -12.82 3.67
C LYS A 52 16.02 -11.68 4.35
N ASP A 53 16.07 -10.48 3.76
CA ASP A 53 15.44 -9.28 4.31
C ASP A 53 13.92 -9.43 4.34
N PHE A 54 13.30 -10.05 3.31
CA PHE A 54 11.91 -10.48 3.35
C PHE A 54 11.58 -11.29 4.62
N TYR A 55 12.34 -12.36 4.86
CA TYR A 55 12.10 -13.24 6.00
C TYR A 55 12.33 -12.52 7.34
N TYR A 56 13.46 -11.82 7.50
CA TYR A 56 13.78 -11.14 8.75
C TYR A 56 12.85 -9.99 9.08
N ASN A 57 12.34 -9.27 8.08
CA ASN A 57 11.29 -8.27 8.28
C ASN A 57 9.98 -8.93 8.75
N THR A 58 9.63 -10.12 8.23
CA THR A 58 8.45 -10.88 8.70
C THR A 58 8.62 -11.32 10.16
N VAL A 59 9.81 -11.81 10.55
CA VAL A 59 10.14 -12.16 11.94
C VAL A 59 10.05 -10.94 12.85
N SER A 60 10.64 -9.82 12.44
CA SER A 60 10.61 -8.55 13.19
C SER A 60 9.18 -8.04 13.38
N ALA A 61 8.34 -8.15 12.35
CA ALA A 61 6.91 -7.84 12.47
C ALA A 61 6.24 -8.67 13.56
N TRP A 62 6.51 -9.98 13.62
CA TRP A 62 5.95 -10.87 14.65
C TRP A 62 6.43 -10.51 16.07
N GLU A 63 7.72 -10.20 16.23
CA GLU A 63 8.27 -9.78 17.53
C GLU A 63 7.60 -8.50 18.04
N MET A 64 7.41 -7.51 17.15
CA MET A 64 6.72 -6.26 17.49
C MET A 64 5.24 -6.50 17.84
N LEU A 65 4.54 -7.38 17.09
CA LEU A 65 3.16 -7.75 17.39
C LEU A 65 3.05 -8.45 18.76
N ASN A 66 3.97 -9.37 19.04
CA ASN A 66 4.04 -10.07 20.32
C ASN A 66 4.29 -9.11 21.49
N ASN A 67 5.18 -8.12 21.31
CA ASN A 67 5.40 -7.05 22.29
C ASN A 67 4.13 -6.19 22.50
N ALA A 68 3.41 -5.89 21.42
CA ALA A 68 2.14 -5.16 21.51
C ALA A 68 1.07 -5.93 22.28
N ALA A 69 0.93 -7.23 22.05
CA ALA A 69 0.00 -8.08 22.79
C ALA A 69 0.35 -8.22 24.29
N ASN A 70 1.62 -8.00 24.64
CA ASN A 70 2.07 -7.91 26.02
C ASN A 70 1.85 -6.55 26.69
N GLY A 71 1.28 -5.58 25.96
CA GLY A 71 0.83 -4.29 26.49
C GLY A 71 1.53 -3.07 25.88
N ASN A 72 2.56 -3.26 25.04
CA ASN A 72 3.23 -2.14 24.38
C ASN A 72 2.56 -1.79 23.04
N LEU A 73 1.37 -1.20 23.09
CA LEU A 73 0.55 -0.93 21.90
C LEU A 73 1.23 -0.05 20.83
N LYS A 74 2.29 0.70 21.18
CA LYS A 74 3.07 1.48 20.20
C LYS A 74 3.75 0.58 19.16
N CYS A 75 4.07 -0.65 19.51
CA CYS A 75 4.70 -1.62 18.60
C CYS A 75 3.76 -2.14 17.51
N VAL A 76 2.45 -1.84 17.55
CA VAL A 76 1.52 -2.26 16.47
C VAL A 76 1.88 -1.60 15.15
N ASP A 77 2.20 -0.30 15.17
CA ASP A 77 2.55 0.43 13.95
C ASP A 77 3.91 0.00 13.41
N ASP A 78 4.90 -0.23 14.29
CA ASP A 78 6.19 -0.80 13.91
C ASP A 78 6.04 -2.19 13.26
N SER A 79 5.17 -3.04 13.83
CA SER A 79 4.86 -4.36 13.28
C SER A 79 4.28 -4.27 11.87
N LYS A 80 3.31 -3.36 11.64
CA LYS A 80 2.76 -3.09 10.30
C LYS A 80 3.85 -2.65 9.34
N ASN A 81 4.69 -1.70 9.74
CA ASN A 81 5.77 -1.19 8.90
C ASN A 81 6.72 -2.31 8.47
N PHE A 82 7.17 -3.16 9.40
CA PHE A 82 8.00 -4.32 9.06
C PHE A 82 7.30 -5.31 8.11
N LEU A 83 6.01 -5.57 8.32
CA LEU A 83 5.26 -6.46 7.42
C LEU A 83 5.13 -5.88 6.00
N HIS A 84 4.94 -4.57 5.87
CA HIS A 84 4.95 -3.89 4.57
C HIS A 84 6.32 -3.94 3.90
N LEU A 85 7.41 -3.70 4.65
CA LEU A 85 8.78 -3.86 4.14
C LEU A 85 9.03 -5.29 3.66
N ALA A 86 8.58 -6.30 4.41
CA ALA A 86 8.67 -7.70 4.01
C ALA A 86 7.96 -7.97 2.67
N ARG A 87 6.74 -7.43 2.48
CA ARG A 87 5.99 -7.55 1.22
C ARG A 87 6.73 -6.92 0.04
N GLY A 88 7.33 -5.75 0.24
CA GLY A 88 8.14 -5.07 -0.78
C GLY A 88 9.34 -5.93 -1.20
N GLN A 89 10.08 -6.47 -0.22
CA GLN A 89 11.22 -7.34 -0.50
C GLN A 89 10.81 -8.65 -1.17
N LEU A 90 9.69 -9.24 -0.77
CA LEU A 90 9.14 -10.42 -1.44
C LEU A 90 8.82 -10.14 -2.91
N ALA A 91 8.17 -9.01 -3.22
CA ALA A 91 7.85 -8.64 -4.59
C ALA A 91 9.12 -8.50 -5.46
N LYS A 92 10.17 -7.88 -4.90
CA LYS A 92 11.47 -7.78 -5.56
C LYS A 92 12.09 -9.16 -5.84
N SER A 93 12.16 -10.02 -4.83
CA SER A 93 12.68 -11.39 -5.00
C SER A 93 11.86 -12.23 -5.99
N ILE A 94 10.54 -12.07 -6.02
CA ILE A 94 9.68 -12.74 -7.02
C ILE A 94 10.01 -12.24 -8.43
N SER A 95 10.18 -10.93 -8.63
CA SER A 95 10.57 -10.35 -9.93
C SER A 95 11.90 -10.93 -10.42
N GLU A 96 12.88 -11.07 -9.53
CA GLU A 96 14.18 -11.67 -9.83
C GLU A 96 14.07 -13.15 -10.18
N LEU A 97 13.25 -13.91 -9.43
CA LEU A 97 13.00 -15.32 -9.70
C LEU A 97 12.27 -15.55 -11.02
N LYS A 98 11.33 -14.67 -11.42
CA LYS A 98 10.61 -14.74 -12.70
C LYS A 98 11.53 -14.68 -13.92
N PHE A 99 12.78 -14.24 -13.78
CA PHE A 99 13.79 -14.33 -14.82
C PHE A 99 14.04 -15.78 -15.28
N TYR A 100 13.83 -16.76 -14.38
CA TYR A 100 13.99 -18.18 -14.68
C TYR A 100 12.65 -18.82 -15.07
N LYS A 101 12.61 -19.41 -16.26
CA LYS A 101 11.41 -20.08 -16.81
C LYS A 101 11.25 -21.55 -16.35
N GLU A 102 11.93 -21.94 -15.28
CA GLU A 102 11.92 -23.32 -14.78
C GLU A 102 10.68 -23.60 -13.93
N GLU A 103 10.05 -24.76 -14.10
CA GLU A 103 8.84 -25.15 -13.33
C GLU A 103 9.09 -25.11 -11.81
N LEU A 104 10.27 -25.53 -11.37
CA LEU A 104 10.68 -25.45 -9.96
C LEU A 104 10.56 -24.02 -9.41
N VAL A 105 10.90 -23.01 -10.21
CA VAL A 105 10.88 -21.60 -9.78
C VAL A 105 9.46 -21.09 -9.69
N SER A 106 8.61 -21.41 -10.67
CA SER A 106 7.18 -21.10 -10.61
C SER A 106 6.52 -21.72 -9.38
N ASN A 107 6.93 -22.94 -9.01
CA ASN A 107 6.44 -23.61 -7.80
C ASN A 107 6.92 -22.88 -6.53
N LEU A 108 8.21 -22.49 -6.45
CA LEU A 108 8.75 -21.73 -5.32
C LEU A 108 8.05 -20.36 -5.15
N ILE A 109 7.82 -19.64 -6.26
CA ILE A 109 7.09 -18.36 -6.26
C ILE A 109 5.68 -18.56 -5.70
N LYS A 110 4.94 -19.53 -6.24
CA LYS A 110 3.58 -19.82 -5.80
C LYS A 110 3.54 -20.22 -4.32
N GLU A 111 4.50 -21.02 -3.88
CA GLU A 111 4.59 -21.48 -2.49
C GLU A 111 4.88 -20.32 -1.53
N VAL A 112 5.83 -19.42 -1.87
CA VAL A 112 6.13 -18.27 -1.01
C VAL A 112 4.95 -17.28 -0.97
N GLU A 113 4.28 -17.03 -2.10
CA GLU A 113 3.10 -16.14 -2.15
C GLU A 113 1.96 -16.67 -1.27
N ILE A 114 1.62 -17.96 -1.41
CA ILE A 114 0.56 -18.58 -0.62
C ILE A 114 0.88 -18.52 0.88
N ASN A 115 2.10 -18.87 1.28
CA ASN A 115 2.46 -18.91 2.69
C ASN A 115 2.64 -17.52 3.31
N PHE A 116 3.13 -16.55 2.52
CA PHE A 116 3.19 -15.16 2.97
C PHE A 116 1.79 -14.57 3.13
N GLU A 117 0.85 -14.86 2.22
CA GLU A 117 -0.53 -14.38 2.32
C GLU A 117 -1.24 -14.96 3.55
N LYS A 118 -0.98 -16.21 3.94
CA LYS A 118 -1.43 -16.76 5.24
C LYS A 118 -0.90 -15.94 6.41
N CYS A 119 0.39 -15.62 6.41
CA CYS A 119 1.01 -14.78 7.44
C CYS A 119 0.34 -13.40 7.48
N TRP A 120 0.25 -12.75 6.32
CA TRP A 120 -0.33 -11.42 6.15
C TRP A 120 -1.73 -11.32 6.77
N ASN A 121 -2.62 -12.25 6.41
CA ASN A 121 -3.99 -12.26 6.92
C ASN A 121 -4.05 -12.49 8.44
N ALA A 122 -3.19 -13.36 8.97
CA ALA A 122 -3.11 -13.61 10.41
C ALA A 122 -2.59 -12.39 11.19
N PHE A 123 -1.61 -11.66 10.65
CA PHE A 123 -1.15 -10.39 11.21
C PHE A 123 -2.27 -9.35 11.22
N TYR A 124 -2.93 -9.16 10.08
CA TYR A 124 -3.93 -8.12 9.92
C TYR A 124 -5.11 -8.31 10.87
N PHE A 125 -5.57 -9.55 11.05
CA PHE A 125 -6.58 -9.90 12.04
C PHE A 125 -6.18 -9.46 13.46
N GLU A 126 -4.93 -9.70 13.86
CA GLU A 126 -4.47 -9.28 15.19
C GLU A 126 -4.28 -7.77 15.30
N PHE A 127 -3.85 -7.10 14.23
CA PHE A 127 -3.76 -5.63 14.18
C PHE A 127 -5.13 -5.00 14.42
N GLU A 128 -6.19 -5.49 13.78
CA GLU A 128 -7.56 -5.01 14.03
C GLU A 128 -7.97 -5.24 15.49
N SER A 129 -7.64 -6.40 16.06
CA SER A 129 -7.99 -6.73 17.45
C SER A 129 -7.23 -5.90 18.50
N LEU A 130 -6.03 -5.41 18.16
CA LEU A 130 -5.16 -4.63 19.03
C LEU A 130 -5.31 -3.12 18.83
N THR A 131 -5.79 -2.70 17.66
CA THR A 131 -6.10 -1.30 17.40
C THR A 131 -7.39 -0.99 18.15
N PRO A 132 -7.38 -0.09 19.15
CA PRO A 132 -8.58 0.19 19.93
C PRO A 132 -9.69 0.69 18.99
N ILE A 133 -10.76 -0.10 18.87
CA ILE A 133 -11.96 0.23 18.07
C ILE A 133 -12.63 1.53 18.56
N ASN A 134 -12.25 2.02 19.74
CA ASN A 134 -12.87 3.16 20.39
C ASN A 134 -12.00 4.41 20.35
N LYS A 135 -12.06 5.10 19.21
CA LYS A 135 -12.56 6.47 19.28
C LYS A 135 -13.85 6.47 18.48
N SER A 136 -14.87 7.17 18.96
CA SER A 136 -15.83 7.78 18.05
C SER A 136 -14.98 8.55 17.05
N ILE A 137 -14.65 7.91 15.92
CA ILE A 137 -13.93 8.55 14.84
C ILE A 137 -14.96 9.57 14.39
N LYS A 138 -14.72 10.83 14.74
CA LYS A 138 -15.48 11.92 14.14
C LYS A 138 -15.50 11.63 12.65
N PRO A 139 -16.68 11.61 12.01
CA PRO A 139 -16.76 11.27 10.60
C PRO A 139 -15.69 12.07 9.87
N ILE A 140 -14.82 11.36 9.15
CA ILE A 140 -13.72 11.98 8.43
C ILE A 140 -14.38 12.90 7.39
N PRO A 141 -14.05 14.20 7.40
CA PRO A 141 -14.64 15.13 6.44
C PRO A 141 -14.28 14.70 5.03
N ARG A 142 -15.23 14.77 4.09
CA ARG A 142 -14.99 14.39 2.69
C ARG A 142 -14.05 15.36 1.99
N VAL A 143 -14.13 16.64 2.37
CA VAL A 143 -13.30 17.74 1.88
C VAL A 143 -12.90 18.59 3.07
N ILE A 144 -11.63 18.98 3.12
CA ILE A 144 -11.08 19.89 4.14
C ILE A 144 -10.67 21.18 3.42
N LYS A 145 -11.39 22.27 3.66
CA LYS A 145 -11.01 23.60 3.19
C LYS A 145 -9.96 24.17 4.12
N ILE A 146 -8.72 24.25 3.66
CA ILE A 146 -7.59 24.81 4.43
C ILE A 146 -7.59 26.33 4.32
N SER A 147 -7.82 26.84 3.12
CA SER A 147 -7.94 28.28 2.84
C SER A 147 -8.84 28.53 1.62
N SER A 148 -8.96 29.77 1.16
CA SER A 148 -9.60 30.09 -0.13
C SER A 148 -8.80 29.61 -1.34
N PHE A 149 -7.56 29.14 -1.13
CA PHE A 149 -6.63 28.74 -2.18
C PHE A 149 -6.21 27.27 -2.06
N GLU A 150 -6.71 26.52 -1.06
CA GLU A 150 -6.23 25.17 -0.78
C GLU A 150 -7.31 24.27 -0.15
N TYR A 151 -7.42 23.06 -0.71
CA TYR A 151 -8.35 22.01 -0.30
C TYR A 151 -7.64 20.67 -0.24
N HIS A 152 -7.95 19.88 0.79
CA HIS A 152 -7.47 18.53 0.95
C HIS A 152 -8.62 17.53 0.90
N LEU A 153 -8.42 16.39 0.26
CA LEU A 153 -9.37 15.28 0.27
C LEU A 153 -8.71 14.11 1.02
N PRO A 154 -9.14 13.82 2.25
CA PRO A 154 -8.57 12.74 3.05
C PRO A 154 -9.13 11.38 2.66
N CYS A 155 -8.36 10.33 2.94
CA CYS A 155 -8.80 8.95 2.89
C CYS A 155 -9.99 8.73 3.84
N SER A 156 -11.06 8.17 3.31
CA SER A 156 -12.29 7.85 4.06
C SER A 156 -12.14 6.77 5.14
N VAL A 157 -11.00 6.08 5.18
CA VAL A 157 -10.69 5.03 6.17
C VAL A 157 -9.82 5.59 7.30
N CYS A 158 -8.68 6.21 6.97
CA CYS A 158 -7.69 6.63 7.97
C CYS A 158 -7.55 8.15 8.15
N GLY A 159 -8.15 8.97 7.28
CA GLY A 159 -8.07 10.43 7.35
C GLY A 159 -6.77 11.03 6.82
N LYS A 160 -5.78 10.22 6.41
CA LYS A 160 -4.55 10.69 5.74
C LYS A 160 -4.92 11.46 4.48
N ILE A 161 -4.28 12.59 4.21
CA ILE A 161 -4.53 13.37 2.99
C ILE A 161 -4.08 12.55 1.77
N SER A 162 -5.02 12.26 0.87
CA SER A 162 -4.76 11.52 -0.37
C SER A 162 -4.63 12.45 -1.56
N ILE A 163 -5.41 13.54 -1.58
CA ILE A 163 -5.35 14.54 -2.64
C ILE A 163 -5.22 15.93 -2.04
N THR A 164 -4.39 16.76 -2.67
CA THR A 164 -4.32 18.20 -2.41
C THR A 164 -4.59 18.98 -3.70
N TYR A 165 -5.45 20.00 -3.60
CA TYR A 165 -5.57 21.05 -4.59
C TYR A 165 -5.13 22.37 -3.97
N LYS A 166 -4.25 23.10 -4.65
CA LYS A 166 -3.85 24.44 -4.21
C LYS A 166 -3.57 25.38 -5.38
N ILE A 167 -3.83 26.67 -5.20
CA ILE A 167 -3.30 27.70 -6.11
C ILE A 167 -1.89 28.07 -5.63
N GLY A 168 -0.90 27.96 -6.49
CA GLY A 168 0.50 28.27 -6.17
C GLY A 168 1.42 28.13 -7.38
N PRO A 169 2.73 28.36 -7.22
CA PRO A 169 3.69 28.17 -8.30
C PRO A 169 3.69 26.71 -8.77
N ASP A 170 3.83 26.51 -10.08
CA ASP A 170 4.06 25.20 -10.66
C ASP A 170 5.42 24.64 -10.19
N TRP A 171 5.63 23.32 -10.31
CA TRP A 171 6.91 22.67 -10.04
C TRP A 171 7.98 22.95 -11.10
N LEU A 172 7.59 23.49 -12.27
CA LEU A 172 8.42 23.68 -13.46
C LEU A 172 8.66 25.16 -13.75
N ASP A 173 7.75 26.04 -13.33
CA ASP A 173 7.86 27.47 -13.48
C ASP A 173 7.26 28.21 -12.26
N ASP A 174 7.64 29.49 -12.10
CA ASP A 174 7.13 30.34 -11.01
C ASP A 174 5.71 30.90 -11.32
N HIS A 175 5.01 30.41 -12.35
CA HIS A 175 3.67 30.89 -12.67
C HIS A 175 2.63 30.27 -11.74
N GLU A 176 1.70 31.09 -11.26
CA GLU A 176 0.59 30.59 -10.45
C GLU A 176 -0.33 29.70 -11.29
N SER A 177 -0.50 28.47 -10.83
CA SER A 177 -1.32 27.42 -11.42
C SER A 177 -2.24 26.80 -10.37
N LEU A 178 -3.20 25.99 -10.82
CA LEU A 178 -3.96 25.09 -9.94
C LEU A 178 -3.18 23.78 -9.84
N VAL A 179 -2.49 23.57 -8.73
CA VAL A 179 -1.68 22.39 -8.48
C VAL A 179 -2.53 21.27 -7.89
N TYR A 180 -2.51 20.11 -8.54
CA TYR A 180 -3.07 18.84 -8.08
C TYR A 180 -1.95 17.91 -7.62
N ILE A 181 -2.12 17.31 -6.45
CA ILE A 181 -1.22 16.30 -5.89
C ILE A 181 -2.09 15.11 -5.51
N GLY A 182 -2.02 14.01 -6.27
CA GLY A 182 -2.73 12.76 -6.02
C GLY A 182 -1.85 11.67 -5.42
N ILE A 183 -2.34 10.43 -5.46
CA ILE A 183 -1.61 9.26 -4.94
C ILE A 183 -0.63 8.64 -5.95
N THR A 184 -0.87 8.77 -7.25
CA THR A 184 0.03 8.26 -8.30
C THR A 184 0.84 9.38 -8.92
N HIS A 185 0.25 10.57 -9.11
CA HIS A 185 0.91 11.68 -9.79
C HIS A 185 0.55 13.06 -9.22
N SER A 186 1.40 14.03 -9.51
CA SER A 186 1.15 15.46 -9.27
C SER A 186 1.23 16.21 -10.59
N ARG A 187 0.40 17.24 -10.79
CA ARG A 187 0.28 17.96 -12.05
C ARG A 187 -0.27 19.37 -11.80
N SER A 188 0.02 20.27 -12.74
CA SER A 188 -0.48 21.64 -12.70
C SER A 188 -1.49 21.89 -13.81
N LEU A 189 -2.59 22.53 -13.43
CA LEU A 189 -3.70 22.89 -14.28
C LEU A 189 -3.74 24.42 -14.45
N ARG A 190 -4.42 24.88 -15.51
CA ARG A 190 -4.62 26.31 -15.72
C ARG A 190 -5.36 26.93 -14.54
N LYS A 191 -4.85 28.06 -14.04
CA LYS A 191 -5.39 28.78 -12.87
C LYS A 191 -6.85 29.20 -13.03
N ASP A 192 -7.29 29.52 -14.26
CA ASP A 192 -8.67 29.94 -14.54
C ASP A 192 -9.72 28.86 -14.23
N LEU A 193 -9.30 27.60 -14.11
CA LEU A 193 -10.18 26.49 -13.74
C LEU A 193 -10.44 26.38 -12.23
N ALA A 194 -9.66 27.07 -11.39
CA ALA A 194 -9.72 26.88 -9.94
C ALA A 194 -11.06 27.27 -9.33
N ASN A 195 -11.69 28.36 -9.77
CA ASN A 195 -12.99 28.79 -9.24
C ASN A 195 -14.06 27.71 -9.45
N MET A 196 -14.08 27.10 -10.64
CA MET A 196 -15.03 26.04 -10.97
C MET A 196 -14.79 24.80 -10.09
N LEU A 197 -13.54 24.38 -9.92
CA LEU A 197 -13.22 23.24 -9.06
C LEU A 197 -13.54 23.53 -7.58
N PHE A 198 -13.21 24.72 -7.09
CA PHE A 198 -13.41 25.09 -5.68
C PHE A 198 -14.90 25.19 -5.34
N GLU A 199 -15.74 25.61 -6.28
CA GLU A 199 -17.20 25.54 -6.12
C GLU A 199 -17.69 24.08 -5.97
N ILE A 200 -17.15 23.14 -6.75
CA ILE A 200 -17.48 21.71 -6.61
C ILE A 200 -17.02 21.19 -5.24
N LEU A 201 -15.81 21.57 -4.79
CA LEU A 201 -15.24 21.16 -3.51
C LEU A 201 -15.98 21.75 -2.31
N ASP A 202 -16.41 23.01 -2.38
CA ASP A 202 -17.23 23.66 -1.34
C ASP A 202 -18.58 22.96 -1.14
N ASN A 203 -19.07 22.26 -2.17
CA ASN A 203 -20.29 21.44 -2.11
C ASN A 203 -20.01 19.95 -1.77
N GLU A 204 -18.78 19.59 -1.40
CA GLU A 204 -18.33 18.23 -1.10
C GLU A 204 -18.65 17.17 -2.18
N ASN A 205 -18.80 17.60 -3.43
CA ASN A 205 -19.23 16.77 -4.56
C ASN A 205 -18.05 16.04 -5.22
N LEU A 206 -17.59 14.95 -4.61
CA LEU A 206 -16.45 14.15 -5.09
C LEU A 206 -16.65 13.59 -6.51
N SER A 207 -17.84 13.10 -6.84
CA SER A 207 -18.17 12.70 -8.21
C SER A 207 -18.01 13.85 -9.20
N GLY A 208 -18.43 15.07 -8.82
CA GLY A 208 -18.19 16.28 -9.60
C GLY A 208 -16.70 16.59 -9.79
N VAL A 209 -15.88 16.41 -8.76
CA VAL A 209 -14.42 16.58 -8.85
C VAL A 209 -13.84 15.54 -9.81
N HIS A 210 -14.27 14.29 -9.71
CA HIS A 210 -13.85 13.22 -10.61
C HIS A 210 -14.19 13.55 -12.08
N GLN A 211 -15.42 14.00 -12.36
CA GLN A 211 -15.82 14.43 -13.71
C GLN A 211 -15.05 15.66 -14.20
N PHE A 212 -14.72 16.60 -13.31
CA PHE A 212 -13.86 17.73 -13.64
C PHE A 212 -12.47 17.26 -14.08
N MET A 213 -11.88 16.31 -13.34
CA MET A 213 -10.56 15.75 -13.67
C MET A 213 -10.59 14.96 -14.97
N LEU A 214 -11.64 14.17 -15.22
CA LEU A 214 -11.85 13.49 -16.50
C LEU A 214 -11.84 14.45 -17.70
N LYS A 215 -12.38 15.65 -17.51
CA LYS A 215 -12.52 16.64 -18.58
C LYS A 215 -11.26 17.46 -18.83
N TYR A 216 -10.52 17.78 -17.79
CA TYR A 216 -9.43 18.78 -17.86
C TYR A 216 -8.05 18.23 -17.55
N HIS A 217 -7.94 16.99 -17.09
CA HIS A 217 -6.70 16.45 -16.54
C HIS A 217 -6.28 15.10 -17.14
N SER A 218 -6.97 14.02 -16.80
CA SER A 218 -6.61 12.64 -17.15
C SER A 218 -7.84 11.84 -17.58
N LEU A 219 -7.65 10.81 -18.40
CA LEU A 219 -8.77 9.94 -18.85
C LEU A 219 -9.31 9.06 -17.72
N GLU A 220 -8.54 8.90 -16.65
CA GLU A 220 -8.83 8.14 -15.45
C GLU A 220 -9.43 9.03 -14.36
N GLY A 221 -9.37 10.36 -14.49
CA GLY A 221 -9.85 11.29 -13.48
C GLY A 221 -9.05 11.24 -12.17
N LEU A 222 -9.76 11.24 -11.03
CA LEU A 222 -9.14 11.20 -9.70
C LEU A 222 -8.49 9.85 -9.35
N ASP A 223 -7.17 9.81 -9.18
CA ASP A 223 -6.40 8.59 -8.90
C ASP A 223 -6.71 7.93 -7.55
N ALA A 224 -7.26 8.68 -6.59
CA ALA A 224 -7.58 8.21 -5.25
C ALA A 224 -9.07 7.90 -5.03
N TYR A 225 -9.91 8.01 -6.07
CA TYR A 225 -11.37 7.96 -5.96
C TYR A 225 -11.97 6.65 -6.49
N CYS A 226 -12.96 6.12 -5.75
CA CYS A 226 -13.82 5.01 -6.18
C CYS A 226 -15.23 5.54 -6.50
N PRO A 227 -15.67 5.53 -7.78
CA PRO A 227 -16.98 6.02 -8.20
C PRO A 227 -18.17 5.32 -7.57
N GLU A 228 -18.06 4.02 -7.29
CA GLU A 228 -19.13 3.19 -6.74
C GLU A 228 -19.38 3.48 -5.25
N CYS A 229 -18.31 3.81 -4.53
CA CYS A 229 -18.37 4.14 -3.11
C CYS A 229 -18.56 5.64 -2.87
N ASP A 230 -18.29 6.47 -3.88
CA ASP A 230 -18.21 7.92 -3.80
C ASP A 230 -17.30 8.39 -2.63
N LYS A 231 -16.08 7.83 -2.61
CA LYS A 231 -15.08 8.01 -1.53
C LYS A 231 -13.67 8.11 -2.06
N ILE A 232 -12.83 8.81 -1.30
CA ILE A 232 -11.37 8.89 -1.48
C ILE A 232 -10.67 7.86 -0.59
N TYR A 233 -9.59 7.28 -1.10
CA TYR A 233 -8.74 6.32 -0.40
C TYR A 233 -7.27 6.72 -0.55
N CYS A 234 -6.43 6.50 0.47
CA CYS A 234 -4.98 6.65 0.30
C CYS A 234 -4.43 5.43 -0.45
N TRP A 235 -3.19 5.51 -0.93
CA TRP A 235 -2.52 4.41 -1.65
C TRP A 235 -2.73 3.05 -0.97
N GLU A 236 -2.55 3.00 0.35
CA GLU A 236 -2.60 1.78 1.13
C GLU A 236 -4.04 1.22 1.22
N HIS A 237 -5.04 2.07 1.47
CA HIS A 237 -6.44 1.63 1.57
C HIS A 237 -7.13 1.48 0.23
N TYR A 238 -6.60 2.09 -0.84
CA TYR A 238 -7.01 1.81 -2.20
C TYR A 238 -6.26 0.62 -2.78
N ASN A 239 -5.39 -0.05 -2.00
CA ASN A 239 -4.59 -1.20 -2.45
C ASN A 239 -3.96 -0.97 -3.83
N ALA A 240 -3.43 0.23 -4.06
CA ALA A 240 -2.93 0.63 -5.36
C ALA A 240 -1.70 -0.21 -5.72
N LYS A 241 -1.67 -0.71 -6.94
CA LYS A 241 -0.63 -1.61 -7.47
C LYS A 241 -0.28 -1.21 -8.88
N GLU A 242 1.01 -1.07 -9.12
CA GLU A 242 1.59 -0.95 -10.45
C GLU A 242 1.56 -2.33 -11.13
N ASP A 243 1.13 -2.34 -12.39
CA ASP A 243 1.17 -3.49 -13.28
C ASP A 243 2.25 -3.24 -14.34
N TYR A 244 2.97 -4.30 -14.71
CA TYR A 244 4.09 -4.23 -15.63
C TYR A 244 3.91 -5.26 -16.74
N ASP A 245 3.94 -4.81 -18.00
CA ASP A 245 3.93 -5.67 -19.19
C ASP A 245 5.33 -5.70 -19.82
N ASP A 246 5.86 -6.91 -20.03
CA ASP A 246 7.23 -7.14 -20.53
C ASP A 246 8.34 -6.34 -19.81
N GLY A 247 8.13 -6.03 -18.52
CA GLY A 247 9.09 -5.28 -17.69
C GLY A 247 9.01 -3.76 -17.86
N PHE A 248 8.05 -3.25 -18.61
CA PHE A 248 7.70 -1.83 -18.71
C PHE A 248 6.45 -1.56 -17.88
N TYR A 249 6.37 -0.36 -17.32
CA TYR A 249 5.16 0.09 -16.64
C TYR A 249 4.01 0.09 -17.65
N ASP A 250 2.92 -0.59 -17.31
CA ASP A 250 1.70 -0.65 -18.12
C ASP A 250 0.64 0.28 -17.52
N CYS A 251 0.23 0.03 -16.27
CA CYS A 251 -0.76 0.88 -15.60
C CYS A 251 -0.67 0.78 -14.07
N THR A 252 -1.38 1.64 -13.35
CA THR A 252 -1.67 1.45 -11.92
C THR A 252 -3.15 1.18 -11.72
N CYS A 253 -3.47 0.13 -10.97
CA CYS A 253 -4.83 -0.20 -10.56
C CYS A 253 -5.02 0.06 -9.06
N GLY A 254 -6.15 0.66 -8.69
CA GLY A 254 -6.64 0.71 -7.30
C GLY A 254 -7.79 -0.26 -7.08
N GLU A 255 -7.85 -0.90 -5.90
CA GLU A 255 -8.95 -1.71 -5.40
C GLU A 255 -9.39 -1.22 -4.02
N CYS A 256 -10.61 -0.68 -3.90
CA CYS A 256 -11.05 -0.09 -2.64
C CYS A 256 -11.40 -1.17 -1.59
N PRO A 257 -11.61 -0.82 -0.31
CA PRO A 257 -11.94 -1.78 0.74
C PRO A 257 -13.23 -2.58 0.50
N ASN A 258 -14.10 -2.13 -0.42
CA ASN A 258 -15.30 -2.85 -0.84
C ASN A 258 -15.07 -3.76 -2.07
N GLY A 259 -13.83 -3.90 -2.55
CA GLY A 259 -13.46 -4.77 -3.67
C GLY A 259 -13.69 -4.19 -5.06
N HIS A 260 -14.03 -2.89 -5.20
CA HIS A 260 -14.16 -2.26 -6.51
C HIS A 260 -12.79 -1.91 -7.06
N ARG A 261 -12.43 -2.48 -8.21
CA ARG A 261 -11.15 -2.28 -8.90
C ARG A 261 -11.29 -1.30 -10.06
N ARG A 262 -10.30 -0.43 -10.25
CA ARG A 262 -10.25 0.59 -11.32
C ARG A 262 -8.81 0.86 -11.72
N MET A 263 -8.57 1.10 -13.01
CA MET A 263 -7.32 1.71 -13.48
C MET A 263 -7.32 3.19 -13.08
N ILE A 264 -6.25 3.65 -12.46
CA ILE A 264 -6.12 4.99 -11.89
C ILE A 264 -4.98 5.80 -12.52
N ASP A 265 -4.11 5.14 -13.28
CA ASP A 265 -3.01 5.72 -14.04
C ASP A 265 -2.63 4.76 -15.18
N ASP A 266 -2.32 5.30 -16.36
CA ASP A 266 -1.87 4.61 -17.59
C ASP A 266 -0.77 5.49 -18.22
#